data_AF-T2KLA7-F1
#
_entry.id   AF-T2KLA7-F1
#
_cell.length_a   1.000
_cell.length_b   1.000
_cell.length_c   1.000
_cell.angle_alpha   90.00
_cell.angle_beta   90.00
_cell.angle_gamma   90.00
#
_symmetry.space_group_name_H-M   'P 1'
#
loop_
_entity.id
_entity.type
_entity.pdbx_description
1 polymer ?
#
loop_
_entity_poly.entity_id
_entity_poly.type
_entity_poly.pdbx_seq_one_letter_code
_entity_poly.pdbx_strand_id
1 'polypeptide(L)'
;MDGWSRYQNYKRAKDQFFEYGFRKRIAANYIVSKCQREAALVAASELGIKEKVANYYEEHGVKWFHYVPYFMVKDPLFLIRKAFWSRTFLERSYTAKFDFKKLQPELTS
;
A
#
# COMPACT_ATOMS: atom_id res chain seq x y z
N MET A 1 2.63 9.36 8.86
CA MET A 1 1.27 9.45 8.33
C MET A 1 0.91 8.02 8.13
N ASP A 2 0.03 7.52 8.95
CA ASP A 2 0.60 6.82 10.08
C ASP A 2 -0.21 5.55 10.26
N GLY A 3 0.47 4.41 10.09
CA GLY A 3 -0.01 3.03 10.23
C GLY A 3 -1.42 2.74 9.71
N TRP A 4 -2.43 3.23 10.42
CA TRP A 4 -3.85 3.06 10.21
C TRP A 4 -4.37 3.42 8.81
N SER A 5 -4.06 4.59 8.24
CA SER A 5 -4.51 4.94 6.87
C SER A 5 -3.90 4.02 5.82
N ARG A 6 -2.63 3.62 6.00
CA ARG A 6 -1.98 2.60 5.16
C ARG A 6 -2.67 1.25 5.33
N TYR A 7 -3.00 0.88 6.56
CA TYR A 7 -3.66 -0.37 6.89
C TYR A 7 -5.09 -0.44 6.31
N GLN A 8 -5.84 0.66 6.31
CA GLN A 8 -7.16 0.71 5.67
C GLN A 8 -7.06 0.62 4.15
N ASN A 9 -6.14 1.37 3.54
CA ASN A 9 -5.88 1.28 2.10
C ASN A 9 -5.44 -0.12 1.71
N TYR A 10 -4.61 -0.77 2.54
CA TYR A 10 -4.17 -2.15 2.36
C TYR A 10 -5.36 -3.10 2.39
N LYS A 11 -6.22 -3.04 3.42
CA LYS A 11 -7.40 -3.91 3.53
C LYS A 11 -8.33 -3.73 2.32
N ARG A 12 -8.63 -2.49 1.95
CA ARG A 12 -9.48 -2.19 0.79
C ARG A 12 -8.85 -2.65 -0.53
N ALA A 13 -7.56 -2.42 -0.73
CA ALA A 13 -6.85 -2.86 -1.92
C ALA A 13 -6.84 -4.39 -2.01
N LYS A 14 -6.59 -5.06 -0.88
CA LYS A 14 -6.60 -6.52 -0.78
C LYS A 14 -7.98 -7.10 -1.07
N ASP A 15 -9.05 -6.54 -0.50
CA ASP A 15 -10.43 -6.93 -0.81
C ASP A 15 -10.69 -6.84 -2.33
N GLN A 16 -10.40 -5.68 -2.92
CA GLN A 16 -10.67 -5.41 -4.33
C GLN A 16 -9.82 -6.28 -5.27
N PHE A 17 -8.55 -6.49 -4.94
CA PHE A 17 -7.66 -7.35 -5.71
C PHE A 17 -8.01 -8.84 -5.57
N PHE A 18 -8.49 -9.26 -4.40
CA PHE A 18 -8.93 -10.64 -4.17
C PHE A 18 -10.22 -10.93 -4.94
N GLU A 19 -11.20 -10.03 -4.87
CA GLU A 19 -12.52 -10.21 -5.51
C GLU A 19 -12.45 -10.11 -7.04
N TYR A 20 -11.62 -9.22 -7.58
CA TYR A 20 -11.65 -8.88 -9.00
C TYR A 20 -10.36 -9.18 -9.77
N GLY A 21 -9.31 -9.63 -9.08
CA GLY A 21 -7.96 -9.75 -9.64
C GLY A 21 -7.35 -8.38 -9.99
N PHE A 22 -6.31 -8.40 -10.82
CA PHE A 22 -5.70 -7.16 -11.30
C PHE A 22 -6.63 -6.41 -12.27
N ARG A 23 -7.06 -5.20 -11.88
CA ARG A 23 -7.73 -4.25 -12.78
C ARG A 23 -7.07 -2.89 -12.68
N LYS A 24 -6.80 -2.28 -13.85
CA LYS A 24 -6.18 -0.94 -13.97
C LYS A 24 -6.91 0.12 -13.14
N ARG A 25 -8.25 0.12 -13.16
CA ARG A 25 -9.09 1.05 -12.37
C ARG A 25 -8.89 0.90 -10.86
N ILE A 26 -8.67 -0.32 -10.37
CA ILE A 26 -8.41 -0.56 -8.95
C ILE A 26 -7.03 -0.01 -8.59
N ALA A 27 -6.00 -0.32 -9.38
CA ALA A 27 -4.65 0.22 -9.18
C ALA A 27 -4.61 1.76 -9.25
N ALA A 28 -5.37 2.37 -10.18
CA ALA A 28 -5.48 3.83 -10.31
C ALA A 28 -5.90 4.53 -9.00
N ASN A 29 -6.81 3.91 -8.22
CA ASN A 29 -7.28 4.48 -6.95
C ASN A 29 -6.17 4.68 -5.92
N TYR A 30 -5.05 3.95 -6.07
CA TYR A 30 -3.95 3.92 -5.12
C TYR A 30 -2.66 4.58 -5.65
N ILE A 31 -2.70 5.17 -6.85
CA ILE A 31 -1.49 5.75 -7.47
C ILE A 31 -1.06 7.09 -6.84
N VAL A 32 -1.98 7.79 -6.18
CA VAL A 32 -1.83 9.20 -5.80
C VAL A 32 -0.70 9.44 -4.79
N SER A 33 -0.69 8.73 -3.66
CA SER A 33 0.34 8.92 -2.61
C SER A 33 1.25 7.70 -2.46
N LYS A 34 2.48 7.91 -1.97
CA LYS A 34 3.41 6.81 -1.66
C LYS A 34 2.77 5.78 -0.73
N CYS A 35 2.08 6.24 0.31
CA CYS A 35 1.40 5.38 1.28
C CYS A 35 0.35 4.47 0.63
N GLN A 36 -0.41 4.99 -0.34
CA GLN A 36 -1.39 4.21 -1.08
C GLN A 36 -0.73 3.21 -2.04
N ARG A 37 0.32 3.63 -2.75
CA ARG A 37 1.07 2.75 -3.65
C ARG A 37 1.69 1.57 -2.90
N GLU A 38 2.34 1.84 -1.78
CA GLU A 38 2.91 0.81 -0.90
C GLU A 38 1.84 -0.14 -0.38
N ALA A 39 0.71 0.39 0.12
CA ALA A 39 -0.38 -0.44 0.61
C ALA A 39 -0.96 -1.35 -0.49
N ALA A 40 -1.10 -0.84 -1.71
CA ALA A 40 -1.55 -1.61 -2.87
C ALA A 40 -0.52 -2.66 -3.31
N LEU A 41 0.77 -2.34 -3.29
CA LEU A 41 1.84 -3.29 -3.63
C LEU A 41 1.95 -4.43 -2.61
N VAL A 42 1.81 -4.13 -1.32
CA VAL A 42 1.79 -5.14 -0.25
C VAL A 42 0.59 -6.06 -0.42
N ALA A 43 -0.61 -5.50 -0.62
CA ALA A 43 -1.82 -6.28 -0.89
C ALA A 43 -1.67 -7.15 -2.16
N ALA A 44 -1.13 -6.59 -3.23
CA ALA A 44 -0.89 -7.30 -4.49
C ALA A 44 0.18 -8.41 -4.35
N SER A 45 1.18 -8.21 -3.49
CA SER A 45 2.21 -9.20 -3.19
C SER A 45 1.66 -10.43 -2.51
N GLU A 46 0.74 -10.27 -1.56
CA GLU A 46 0.09 -11.39 -0.88
C GLU A 46 -0.85 -12.19 -1.79
N LEU A 47 -1.27 -11.59 -2.92
CA LEU A 47 -2.16 -12.21 -3.90
C LEU A 47 -1.42 -12.66 -5.18
N GLY A 48 -0.08 -12.57 -5.22
CA GLY A 48 0.73 -12.99 -6.38
C GLY A 48 0.57 -12.10 -7.63
N ILE A 49 -0.01 -10.90 -7.53
CA ILE A 49 -0.25 -9.98 -8.65
C ILE A 49 0.59 -8.71 -8.60
N LYS A 50 1.61 -8.68 -7.73
CA LYS A 50 2.48 -7.52 -7.49
C LYS A 50 3.07 -6.94 -8.77
N GLU A 51 3.60 -7.78 -9.66
CA GLU A 51 4.26 -7.33 -10.89
C GLU A 51 3.30 -6.56 -11.79
N LYS A 52 2.05 -7.01 -11.92
CA LYS A 52 1.03 -6.32 -12.73
C LYS A 52 0.72 -4.92 -12.18
N VAL A 53 0.65 -4.79 -10.85
CA VAL A 53 0.40 -3.51 -10.17
C VAL A 53 1.62 -2.59 -10.25
N ALA A 54 2.83 -3.13 -10.10
CA ALA A 54 4.08 -2.37 -10.21
C ALA A 54 4.27 -1.84 -11.64
N ASN A 55 4.11 -2.68 -12.66
CA ASN A 55 4.22 -2.29 -14.06
C ASN A 55 3.20 -1.19 -14.41
N TYR A 56 1.97 -1.30 -13.91
CA TYR A 56 0.96 -0.26 -14.09
C TYR A 56 1.41 1.08 -13.51
N TYR A 57 2.02 1.09 -12.32
CA TYR A 57 2.53 2.33 -11.73
C TYR A 57 3.71 2.90 -12.51
N GLU A 58 4.64 2.06 -12.99
CA GLU A 58 5.75 2.49 -13.83
C GLU A 58 5.28 3.10 -15.15
N GLU A 59 4.33 2.45 -15.84
CA GLU A 59 3.68 2.98 -17.06
C GLU A 59 3.03 4.35 -16.84
N HIS A 60 2.52 4.62 -15.63
CA HIS A 60 1.87 5.88 -15.27
C HIS A 60 2.82 6.89 -14.61
N GLY A 61 4.14 6.69 -14.76
CA GLY A 61 5.18 7.66 -14.38
C GLY A 61 5.65 7.56 -12.92
N VAL A 62 5.24 6.53 -12.18
CA VAL A 62 5.78 6.26 -10.84
C VAL A 62 7.18 5.68 -10.97
N LYS A 63 8.17 6.53 -10.81
CA LYS A 63 9.60 6.13 -10.79
C LYS A 63 10.02 5.59 -9.42
N TRP A 64 11.09 4.78 -9.38
CA TRP A 64 11.64 4.19 -8.16
C TRP A 64 11.93 5.22 -7.04
N PHE A 65 12.34 6.45 -7.40
CA PHE A 65 12.60 7.52 -6.43
C PHE A 65 11.34 8.12 -5.81
N HIS A 66 10.12 7.84 -6.32
CA HIS A 66 8.87 8.17 -5.61
C HIS A 66 8.60 7.25 -4.41
N TYR A 67 9.38 6.17 -4.28
CA TYR A 67 9.40 5.28 -3.11
C TYR A 67 10.45 5.72 -2.09
N VAL A 68 11.38 6.61 -2.44
CA VAL A 68 12.39 7.14 -1.52
C VAL A 68 12.14 8.64 -1.32
N PRO A 69 11.70 9.09 -0.13
CA PRO A 69 11.57 10.52 0.13
C PRO A 69 12.89 11.24 -0.16
N TYR A 70 12.85 12.36 -0.90
CA TYR A 70 14.06 13.07 -1.35
C TYR A 70 15.03 13.44 -0.21
N PHE A 71 14.49 13.65 1.00
CA PHE A 71 15.29 13.91 2.21
C PHE A 71 16.10 12.68 2.70
N MET A 72 15.68 11.44 2.39
CA MET A 72 16.43 10.23 2.74
C MET A 72 17.66 10.03 1.84
N VAL A 73 17.64 10.59 0.63
CA VAL A 73 18.82 10.60 -0.27
C VAL A 73 19.81 11.68 0.15
N LYS A 74 19.32 12.82 0.67
CA LYS A 74 20.17 13.90 1.18
C LYS A 74 20.71 13.68 2.59
N ASP A 75 20.00 12.96 3.45
CA ASP A 75 20.41 12.69 4.84
C ASP A 75 19.99 11.28 5.30
N PRO A 76 20.84 10.26 5.07
CA PRO A 76 20.55 8.89 5.44
C PRO A 76 20.51 8.65 6.97
N LEU A 77 20.96 9.60 7.80
CA LEU A 77 20.97 9.50 9.27
C LEU A 77 19.63 9.93 9.91
N PHE A 78 18.68 10.43 9.14
CA PHE A 78 17.39 10.94 9.63
C PHE A 78 16.48 9.88 10.27
N LEU A 79 16.64 8.59 9.91
CA LEU A 79 15.84 7.48 10.45
C LEU A 79 16.01 7.27 11.98
N ILE A 80 17.04 7.87 12.60
CA ILE A 80 17.34 7.75 14.02
C ILE A 80 16.59 8.81 14.87
N ARG A 81 15.98 9.84 14.26
CA ARG A 81 15.34 10.93 15.00
C ARG A 81 13.89 10.58 15.38
N LYS A 82 13.68 10.25 16.68
CA LYS A 82 12.38 9.98 17.33
C LYS A 82 11.25 10.98 17.04
N ALA A 83 11.57 12.22 16.65
CA ALA A 83 10.59 13.29 16.43
C ALA A 83 9.66 13.09 15.21
N PHE A 84 10.00 12.20 14.27
CA PHE A 84 9.21 12.02 13.03
C PHE A 84 7.91 11.23 13.24
N TRP A 85 7.81 10.43 14.31
CA TRP A 85 6.71 9.49 14.55
C TRP A 85 5.45 10.12 15.16
N SER A 86 5.53 11.32 15.75
CA SER A 86 4.43 11.88 16.56
C SER A 86 3.36 12.63 15.77
N ARG A 87 3.66 13.07 14.54
CA ARG A 87 2.92 14.18 13.94
C ARG A 87 1.83 13.79 12.95
N THR A 88 1.55 12.50 12.78
CA THR A 88 1.02 12.10 11.49
C THR A 88 -0.14 11.07 11.55
N PHE A 89 -0.54 10.68 12.77
CA PHE A 89 -1.45 9.56 13.19
C PHE A 89 -2.91 9.99 13.45
N LEU A 90 -3.41 11.09 12.87
CA LEU A 90 -4.74 11.63 13.22
C LEU A 90 -5.69 11.73 12.01
N GLU A 91 -6.20 10.59 11.52
CA GLU A 91 -7.29 10.57 10.52
C GLU A 91 -8.28 9.41 10.78
N ARG A 92 -9.57 9.63 10.44
CA ARG A 92 -10.76 8.87 10.88
C ARG A 92 -10.85 7.42 10.32
N SER A 93 -11.61 6.57 11.03
CA SER A 93 -11.66 5.11 10.89
C SER A 93 -12.48 4.57 9.70
N TYR A 94 -11.98 3.51 9.05
CA TYR A 94 -12.66 2.68 8.05
C TYR A 94 -12.72 1.22 8.54
N THR A 95 -13.90 0.64 8.52
CA THR A 95 -14.19 -0.76 8.90
C THR A 95 -13.96 -1.69 7.70
N ALA A 96 -13.27 -2.81 7.93
CA ALA A 96 -12.99 -3.81 6.90
C ALA A 96 -14.23 -4.69 6.66
N LYS A 97 -14.44 -5.12 5.41
CA LYS A 97 -15.62 -5.89 5.02
C LYS A 97 -15.40 -7.41 5.07
N PHE A 98 -14.15 -7.87 4.94
CA PHE A 98 -13.80 -9.30 4.94
C PHE A 98 -12.81 -9.68 6.06
N ASP A 99 -12.99 -10.89 6.61
CA ASP A 99 -12.13 -11.47 7.65
C ASP A 99 -11.12 -12.43 7.02
N PHE A 100 -9.98 -11.88 6.58
CA PHE A 100 -8.92 -12.64 5.91
C PHE A 100 -8.28 -13.75 6.76
N LYS A 101 -8.46 -13.74 8.09
CA LYS A 101 -7.99 -14.84 8.96
C LYS A 101 -8.81 -16.11 8.77
N LYS A 102 -10.07 -15.99 8.35
CA LYS A 102 -10.95 -17.14 8.08
C LYS A 102 -10.83 -17.69 6.67
N LEU A 103 -10.30 -16.90 5.72
CA LEU A 103 -10.17 -17.27 4.30
C LEU A 103 -8.81 -17.91 3.95
N GLN A 104 -7.79 -17.77 4.80
CA GLN A 104 -6.48 -18.41 4.59
C GLN A 104 -6.47 -19.96 4.51
N PRO A 105 -7.32 -20.74 5.21
CA PRO A 105 -7.28 -22.20 5.06
C PRO A 105 -7.70 -22.69 3.67
N GLU A 106 -8.49 -21.93 2.91
CA GLU A 106 -9.03 -22.38 1.61
C GLU A 106 -8.11 -22.10 0.41
N LEU A 107 -7.13 -21.19 0.53
CA LEU A 107 -6.16 -20.93 -0.53
C LEU A 107 -4.98 -21.91 -0.55
N THR A 108 -4.89 -22.77 0.47
CA THR A 108 -3.79 -23.73 0.67
C THR A 108 -4.26 -25.19 0.55
N SER A 109 -5.51 -25.41 0.10
CA SER A 109 -6.12 -26.72 -0.08
C SER A 109 -6.19 -27.10 -1.55
#